data_AF-A0A1F6KG84-F1
#
_entry.id   AF-A0A1F6KG84-F1
#
_cell.length_a   1.000
_cell.length_b   1.000
_cell.length_c   1.000
_cell.angle_alpha   90.00
_cell.angle_beta   90.00
_cell.angle_gamma   90.00
#
_symmetry.space_group_name_H-M   'P 1'
#
loop_
_entity.id
_entity.type
_entity.pdbx_description
1 polymer ?
#
loop_
_entity_poly.entity_id
_entity_poly.type
_entity_poly.pdbx_seq_one_letter_code
_entity_poly.pdbx_strand_id
1 'polypeptide(L)'
;MKTKLLLADLLFGLHFMIGTVWLGLFLVPISVWQDKITFHFYLTLVIVAHQFLWGLIIMPQTHKFRMVCLLTTPMQLLRGQKISDPKNYDHSFFKELVGIQGIQIPHAISTAITFSALTLVTFQYFFLR
;
A
#
# COMPACT_ATOMS: atom_id res chain seq x y z
N MET A 1 13.32 10.21 -21.27
CA MET A 1 13.89 9.70 -20.01
C MET A 1 13.41 10.50 -18.80
N LYS A 2 13.60 11.83 -18.75
CA LYS A 2 13.19 12.69 -17.62
C LYS A 2 11.70 12.63 -17.28
N THR A 3 10.81 12.62 -18.27
CA THR A 3 9.34 12.56 -18.05
C THR A 3 8.86 11.25 -17.44
N LYS A 4 9.47 10.11 -17.80
CA LYS A 4 9.10 8.79 -17.24
C LYS A 4 9.49 8.70 -15.76
N LEU A 5 10.66 9.23 -15.41
CA LEU A 5 11.13 9.31 -14.03
C LEU A 5 10.24 10.26 -13.21
N LEU A 6 9.90 11.43 -13.73
CA LEU A 6 8.96 12.35 -13.08
C LEU A 6 7.61 11.68 -12.79
N LEU A 7 7.07 10.90 -13.73
CA LEU A 7 5.83 10.16 -13.52
C LEU A 7 5.97 9.06 -12.45
N ALA A 8 7.11 8.37 -12.41
CA ALA A 8 7.38 7.39 -11.36
C ALA A 8 7.43 8.05 -9.97
N ASP A 9 8.06 9.22 -9.87
CA ASP A 9 8.16 9.99 -8.62
C ASP A 9 6.79 10.55 -8.18
N LEU A 10 5.96 11.00 -9.13
CA LEU A 10 4.59 11.42 -8.86
C LEU A 10 3.72 10.24 -8.36
N LEU A 11 3.85 9.05 -8.97
CA LEU A 11 3.15 7.86 -8.51
C LEU A 11 3.63 7.43 -7.12
N PHE A 12 4.93 7.54 -6.84
CA PHE A 12 5.48 7.30 -5.51
C PHE A 12 4.90 8.30 -4.49
N GLY A 13 4.87 9.59 -4.82
CA GLY A 13 4.29 10.64 -3.98
C GLY A 13 2.79 10.44 -3.73
N LEU A 14 2.03 10.03 -4.74
CA LEU A 14 0.62 9.69 -4.59
C LEU A 14 0.43 8.51 -3.64
N HIS A 15 1.23 7.45 -3.80
CA HIS A 15 1.19 6.30 -2.91
C HIS A 15 1.55 6.70 -1.47
N PHE A 16 2.56 7.56 -1.30
CA PHE A 16 2.95 8.12 -0.01
C PHE A 16 1.80 8.88 0.65
N MET A 17 1.14 9.75 -0.09
CA MET A 17 0.01 10.53 0.40
C MET A 17 -1.16 9.62 0.84
N ILE A 18 -1.51 8.63 0.02
CA ILE A 18 -2.58 7.67 0.36
C ILE A 18 -2.22 6.90 1.62
N GLY A 19 -0.99 6.36 1.72
CA GLY A 19 -0.53 5.62 2.89
C GLY A 19 -0.49 6.48 4.15
N THR A 20 -0.04 7.73 4.05
CA THR A 20 0.01 8.68 5.16
C THR A 20 -1.37 9.06 5.64
N VAL A 21 -2.31 9.36 4.74
CA VAL A 21 -3.71 9.64 5.10
C VAL A 21 -4.33 8.42 5.77
N TRP A 22 -4.16 7.25 5.17
CA TRP A 22 -4.70 5.99 5.70
C TRP A 22 -4.21 5.70 7.13
N LEU A 23 -2.90 5.73 7.38
CA LEU A 23 -2.36 5.54 8.73
C LEU A 23 -2.70 6.70 9.68
N GLY A 24 -2.75 7.93 9.16
CA GLY A 24 -3.10 9.13 9.93
C GLY A 24 -4.52 9.12 10.50
N LEU A 25 -5.46 8.41 9.87
CA LEU A 25 -6.84 8.26 10.38
C LEU A 25 -6.90 7.54 11.74
N PHE A 26 -5.87 6.80 12.14
CA PHE A 26 -5.79 6.28 13.52
C PHE A 26 -5.63 7.38 14.56
N LEU A 27 -5.02 8.52 14.20
CA LEU A 27 -4.72 9.63 15.10
C LEU A 27 -5.84 10.68 15.16
N VAL A 28 -6.77 10.67 14.21
CA VAL A 28 -7.90 11.62 14.20
C VAL A 28 -8.94 11.15 15.23
N PRO A 29 -9.28 11.94 16.26
CA PRO A 29 -10.28 11.55 17.24
C PRO A 29 -11.70 11.64 16.65
N ILE A 30 -12.61 10.79 17.14
CA ILE A 30 -14.01 10.75 16.68
C ILE A 30 -14.71 12.10 16.92
N SER A 31 -14.32 12.83 17.97
CA SER A 31 -14.84 14.17 18.27
C SER A 31 -14.64 15.17 17.13
N VAL A 32 -13.58 15.00 16.33
CA VAL A 32 -13.28 15.87 15.18
C VAL A 32 -13.97 15.37 13.91
N TRP A 33 -14.13 14.05 13.75
CA TRP A 33 -14.78 13.46 12.58
C TRP A 33 -15.59 12.21 12.99
N GLN A 34 -16.91 12.38 13.10
CA GLN A 34 -17.83 11.38 13.61
C GLN A 34 -17.87 10.11 12.71
N ASP A 35 -17.95 10.28 11.40
CA ASP A 35 -18.01 9.16 10.44
C ASP A 35 -16.64 8.53 10.12
N LYS A 36 -15.58 8.96 10.80
CA LYS A 36 -14.20 8.51 10.52
C LYS A 36 -14.06 7.00 10.60
N ILE A 37 -14.68 6.33 11.58
CA ILE A 37 -14.59 4.87 11.72
C ILE A 37 -15.15 4.18 10.48
N THR A 38 -16.34 4.57 10.03
CA THR A 38 -16.98 4.05 8.82
C THR A 38 -16.12 4.30 7.59
N PHE A 39 -15.65 5.55 7.42
CA PHE A 39 -14.79 5.92 6.31
C PHE A 39 -13.49 5.10 6.30
N HIS A 40 -12.81 4.99 7.44
CA HIS A 40 -11.54 4.30 7.58
C HIS A 40 -11.68 2.80 7.33
N PHE A 41 -12.78 2.18 7.76
CA PHE A 41 -13.10 0.79 7.46
C PHE A 41 -13.22 0.54 5.96
N TYR A 42 -14.07 1.30 5.25
CA TYR A 42 -14.25 1.12 3.81
C TYR A 42 -13.00 1.47 3.00
N LEU A 43 -12.26 2.51 3.40
CA LEU A 43 -10.97 2.85 2.80
C LEU A 43 -9.99 1.69 2.94
N THR A 44 -9.86 1.12 4.13
CA THR A 44 -8.94 -0.02 4.38
C THR A 44 -9.38 -1.25 3.60
N LEU A 45 -10.68 -1.51 3.49
CA LEU A 45 -11.21 -2.61 2.69
C LEU A 45 -10.84 -2.44 1.22
N VAL A 46 -10.99 -1.24 0.65
CA VAL A 46 -10.57 -0.94 -0.73
C VAL A 46 -9.05 -1.09 -0.88
N ILE A 47 -8.27 -0.65 0.10
CA ILE A 47 -6.81 -0.80 0.09
C ILE A 47 -6.41 -2.28 0.04
N VAL A 48 -6.97 -3.11 0.92
CA VAL A 48 -6.64 -4.54 0.97
C VAL A 48 -7.16 -5.26 -0.27
N ALA A 49 -8.40 -4.99 -0.68
CA ALA A 49 -9.04 -5.65 -1.81
C ALA A 49 -8.26 -5.40 -3.11
N HIS A 50 -7.89 -4.16 -3.42
CA HIS A 50 -7.15 -3.89 -4.65
C HIS A 50 -5.73 -4.49 -4.60
N GLN A 51 -5.06 -4.49 -3.44
CA GLN A 51 -3.73 -5.11 -3.30
C GLN A 51 -3.78 -6.63 -3.51
N PHE A 52 -4.81 -7.26 -2.96
CA PHE A 52 -5.06 -8.69 -3.10
C PHE A 52 -5.42 -9.06 -4.55
N LEU A 53 -6.41 -8.38 -5.14
CA LEU A 53 -6.84 -8.59 -6.51
C LEU A 53 -5.72 -8.36 -7.50
N TRP A 54 -4.95 -7.28 -7.34
CA TRP A 54 -3.80 -7.01 -8.19
C TRP A 54 -2.73 -8.08 -8.04
N GLY A 55 -2.45 -8.50 -6.81
CA GLY A 55 -1.56 -9.64 -6.51
C GLY A 55 -1.96 -10.93 -7.23
N LEU A 56 -3.25 -11.24 -7.30
CA LEU A 56 -3.78 -12.38 -8.06
C LEU A 56 -3.59 -12.20 -9.57
N ILE A 57 -3.85 -11.01 -10.10
CA ILE A 57 -3.72 -10.70 -11.54
C ILE A 57 -2.28 -10.88 -12.02
N ILE A 58 -1.30 -10.45 -11.24
CA ILE A 58 0.12 -10.54 -11.60
C ILE A 58 0.74 -11.91 -11.30
N MET A 59 0.11 -12.72 -10.43
CA MET A 59 0.65 -14.03 -10.00
C MET A 59 1.07 -14.95 -11.16
N PRO A 60 0.34 -15.07 -12.29
CA PRO A 60 0.76 -15.90 -13.41
C PRO A 60 2.08 -15.45 -14.05
N GLN A 61 2.42 -14.16 -13.96
CA GLN A 61 3.64 -13.58 -14.54
C GLN A 61 4.83 -13.63 -13.58
N THR A 62 4.58 -13.67 -12.28
CA THR A 62 5.60 -13.63 -11.22
C THR A 62 5.86 -15.00 -10.59
N HIS A 63 4.96 -15.96 -10.83
CA HIS A 63 4.88 -17.27 -10.18
C HIS A 63 4.79 -17.23 -8.64
N LYS A 64 4.51 -16.06 -8.05
CA LYS A 64 4.43 -15.86 -6.59
C LYS A 64 3.31 -14.89 -6.25
N PHE A 65 2.38 -15.32 -5.40
CA PHE A 65 1.36 -14.42 -4.86
C PHE A 65 1.97 -13.46 -3.83
N ARG A 66 1.71 -12.17 -4.02
CA ARG A 66 2.08 -11.10 -3.09
C ARG A 66 0.99 -10.03 -3.12
N MET A 67 0.61 -9.49 -1.96
CA MET A 67 -0.24 -8.30 -1.92
C MET A 67 0.57 -7.10 -2.37
N VAL A 68 0.20 -6.53 -3.50
CA VAL A 68 0.96 -5.46 -4.17
C VAL A 68 -0.01 -4.37 -4.55
N CYS A 69 0.27 -3.13 -4.17
CA CYS A 69 -0.53 -2.00 -4.61
C CYS A 69 -0.49 -1.87 -6.13
N LEU A 70 -1.65 -1.55 -6.70
CA LEU A 70 -1.78 -1.34 -8.14
C LEU A 70 -0.85 -0.23 -8.66
N LEU A 71 -0.48 0.75 -7.83
CA LEU A 71 0.44 1.83 -8.20
C LEU A 71 1.91 1.39 -8.26
N THR A 72 2.29 0.29 -7.60
CA THR A 72 3.68 -0.19 -7.57
C THR A 72 4.13 -0.69 -8.95
N THR A 73 3.28 -1.45 -9.65
CA THR A 73 3.62 -1.98 -10.98
C THR A 73 3.88 -0.90 -12.05
N PRO A 74 3.01 0.10 -12.28
CA PRO A 74 3.27 1.17 -13.25
C PRO A 74 4.48 2.03 -12.88
N MET A 75 4.72 2.27 -11.58
CA MET A 75 5.92 2.95 -11.11
C MET A 75 7.20 2.20 -11.52
N GLN A 76 7.24 0.88 -11.31
CA GLN A 76 8.40 0.07 -11.69
C GLN A 76 8.58 -0.04 -13.21
N LEU A 77 7.48 -0.12 -13.97
CA LEU A 77 7.52 -0.09 -15.43
C LEU A 77 8.10 1.24 -15.96
N LEU A 78 7.72 2.36 -15.35
CA LEU A 78 8.26 3.69 -15.71
C LEU A 78 9.76 3.81 -15.38
N ARG A 79 10.24 3.09 -14.36
CA ARG A 79 11.65 2.95 -13.99
C ARG A 79 12.41 1.93 -14.86
N GLY A 80 11.75 1.30 -15.83
CA GLY A 80 12.36 0.38 -16.78
C GLY A 80 12.45 -1.07 -16.30
N GLN A 81 11.82 -1.42 -15.18
CA GLN A 81 11.76 -2.81 -14.72
C GLN A 81 10.68 -3.59 -15.51
N LYS A 82 10.95 -4.88 -15.77
CA LYS A 82 10.00 -5.78 -16.46
C LYS A 82 9.00 -6.31 -15.46
N ILE A 83 7.72 -6.44 -15.84
CA ILE A 83 6.66 -6.96 -14.95
C ILE A 83 7.08 -8.28 -14.30
N SER A 84 7.67 -9.23 -15.04
CA SER A 84 8.08 -10.53 -14.50
C SER A 84 9.28 -10.51 -13.52
N ASP A 85 9.94 -9.38 -13.30
CA ASP A 85 11.08 -9.30 -12.37
C ASP A 85 10.58 -9.42 -10.92
N PRO A 86 10.98 -10.46 -10.17
CA PRO A 86 10.60 -10.64 -8.77
C PRO A 86 10.98 -9.44 -7.88
N LYS A 87 12.03 -8.69 -8.26
CA LYS A 87 12.46 -7.48 -7.55
C LYS A 87 11.36 -6.42 -7.49
N ASN A 88 10.45 -6.37 -8.46
CA ASN A 88 9.31 -5.45 -8.48
C ASN A 88 8.35 -5.67 -7.30
N TYR A 89 8.27 -6.92 -6.82
CA TYR A 89 7.27 -7.37 -5.86
C TYR A 89 7.88 -7.73 -4.50
N ASP A 90 9.21 -7.79 -4.42
CA ASP A 90 9.97 -7.66 -3.17
C ASP A 90 10.12 -6.20 -2.72
N HIS A 91 9.66 -5.24 -3.52
CA HIS A 91 9.50 -3.84 -3.15
C HIS A 91 8.10 -3.60 -2.57
N SER A 92 8.03 -3.37 -1.26
CA SER A 92 6.88 -2.68 -0.69
C SER A 92 7.17 -1.19 -0.61
N PHE A 93 6.14 -0.35 -0.73
CA PHE A 93 6.26 1.09 -0.52
C PHE A 93 6.94 1.41 0.82
N PHE A 94 6.56 0.67 1.88
CA PHE A 94 7.16 0.82 3.20
C PHE A 94 8.66 0.48 3.22
N LYS A 95 9.07 -0.53 2.45
CA LYS A 95 10.50 -0.87 2.27
C LYS A 95 11.25 0.22 1.50
N GLU A 96 10.64 0.86 0.52
CA GLU A 96 11.25 1.98 -0.19
C GLU A 96 11.37 3.22 0.71
N LEU A 97 10.32 3.55 1.47
CA LEU A 97 10.33 4.65 2.43
C LEU A 97 11.42 4.48 3.50
N VAL A 98 11.50 3.29 4.08
CA VAL A 98 12.42 3.00 5.18
C VAL A 98 13.83 2.69 4.67
N GLY A 99 13.94 2.22 3.43
CA GLY A 99 15.20 2.06 2.70
C GLY A 99 15.91 3.38 2.41
N ILE A 100 15.18 4.51 2.29
CA ILE A 100 15.79 5.86 2.20
C ILE A 100 16.65 6.17 3.45
N GLN A 101 16.28 5.62 4.60
CA GLN A 101 17.03 5.76 5.86
C GLN A 101 18.02 4.61 6.10
N GLY A 102 18.26 3.74 5.11
CA GLY A 102 19.20 2.62 5.20
C GLY A 102 18.67 1.37 5.90
N ILE A 103 17.38 1.33 6.26
CA ILE A 103 16.79 0.21 6.98
C ILE A 103 16.09 -0.73 5.98
N GLN A 104 16.46 -2.01 6.02
CA GLN A 104 15.85 -3.03 5.16
C GLN A 104 14.69 -3.72 5.88
N ILE A 105 13.48 -3.53 5.36
CA ILE A 105 12.26 -4.16 5.88
C ILE A 105 11.84 -5.33 4.99
N PRO A 106 11.62 -6.54 5.54
CA PRO A 106 11.01 -7.66 4.81
C PRO A 106 9.60 -7.32 4.33
N HIS A 107 9.23 -7.78 3.12
CA HIS A 107 7.87 -7.61 2.58
C HIS A 107 6.78 -8.13 3.52
N ALA A 108 7.09 -9.16 4.32
CA ALA A 108 6.20 -9.70 5.34
C ALA A 108 5.74 -8.65 6.37
N ILE A 109 6.59 -7.66 6.69
CA ILE A 109 6.24 -6.58 7.64
C ILE A 109 5.19 -5.65 7.03
N SER A 110 5.33 -5.25 5.76
CA SER A 110 4.30 -4.44 5.10
C SER A 110 2.96 -5.17 5.02
N THR A 111 2.99 -6.48 4.75
CA THR A 111 1.79 -7.32 4.80
C THR A 111 1.19 -7.36 6.20
N ALA A 112 2.01 -7.53 7.24
CA ALA A 112 1.58 -7.54 8.63
C ALA A 112 0.93 -6.22 9.03
N ILE A 113 1.53 -5.07 8.67
CA ILE A 113 0.96 -3.74 8.92
C ILE A 113 -0.42 -3.62 8.27
N THR A 114 -0.56 -4.03 7.00
CA THR A 114 -1.85 -4.01 6.29
C THR A 114 -2.91 -4.85 7.00
N PHE A 115 -2.58 -6.08 7.41
CA PHE A 115 -3.53 -6.93 8.12
C PHE A 115 -3.84 -6.43 9.52
N SER A 116 -2.86 -5.94 10.29
CA SER A 116 -3.08 -5.33 11.60
C SER A 116 -4.01 -4.13 11.49
N ALA A 117 -3.80 -3.26 10.51
CA ALA A 117 -4.69 -2.12 10.26
C ALA A 117 -6.11 -2.59 9.91
N LEU A 118 -6.26 -3.58 9.02
CA LEU A 118 -7.56 -4.17 8.69
C LEU A 118 -8.27 -4.73 9.93
N THR A 119 -7.57 -5.50 10.77
CA THR A 119 -8.12 -6.05 12.01
C THR A 119 -8.60 -4.94 12.94
N LEU A 120 -7.78 -3.90 13.14
CA LEU A 120 -8.11 -2.77 14.01
C LEU A 120 -9.34 -2.00 13.50
N VAL A 121 -9.39 -1.62 12.22
CA VAL A 121 -10.55 -0.87 11.69
C VAL A 121 -11.81 -1.73 11.64
N THR A 122 -11.68 -3.04 11.45
CA THR A 122 -12.81 -3.98 11.52
C THR A 122 -13.37 -4.01 12.93
N PHE A 123 -12.50 -4.13 13.94
CA PHE A 123 -12.92 -4.06 15.34
C PHE A 123 -13.60 -2.71 15.65
N GLN A 124 -13.00 -1.59 15.25
CA GLN A 124 -13.59 -0.27 15.44
C GLN A 124 -14.98 -0.16 14.81
N TYR A 125 -15.16 -0.67 13.58
CA TYR A 125 -16.42 -0.59 12.85
C TYR A 125 -17.55 -1.40 13.48
N PHE A 126 -17.28 -2.60 13.98
CA PHE A 126 -18.31 -3.47 14.54
C PHE A 126 -18.57 -3.25 16.03
N PHE A 127 -17.62 -2.70 16.79
CA PHE A 127 -17.72 -2.61 18.25
C PHE A 127 -17.64 -1.19 18.83
N LEU A 128 -17.11 -0.20 18.09
CA LEU A 128 -16.88 1.16 18.60
C LEU A 128 -17.58 2.26 17.77
N ARG A 129 -18.40 1.86 16.79
CA ARG A 129 -19.19 2.78 15.95
C ARG A 129 -20.43 3.29 16.68
#